data_AF-A0A924EKD7-F1
#
_entry.id   AF-A0A924EKD7-F1
#
_cell.length_a   1.000
_cell.length_b   1.000
_cell.length_c   1.000
_cell.angle_alpha   90.00
_cell.angle_beta   90.00
_cell.angle_gamma   90.00
#
_symmetry.space_group_name_H-M   'P 1'
#
loop_
_entity.id
_entity.type
_entity.pdbx_description
1 polymer ?
#
loop_
_entity_poly.entity_id
_entity_poly.type
_entity_poly.pdbx_seq_one_letter_code
_entity_poly.pdbx_strand_id
1 'polypeptide(L)'
;MFFLMRLGISKNIAPFNFTPSAAMVIKLGLEPKPLALIVHLLYGALGSVILIEIYKTASSLKSGLIIAFVMWLIFMVVYSPILGWGFFGFGNASSLATDSPLYLAPGPKFMLITLVLHIIYGIIIGLLDQWIVTEHIKEPQLT
;
A
#
# COMPACT_ATOMS: atom_id res chain seq x y z
N MET A 1 0.42 7.92 0.38
CA MET A 1 1.27 7.10 -0.51
C MET A 1 0.93 7.26 -2.00
N PHE A 2 -0.34 7.33 -2.39
CA PHE A 2 -0.77 7.52 -3.80
C PHE A 2 0.00 8.60 -4.58
N PHE A 3 0.13 9.81 -4.02
CA PHE A 3 0.85 10.91 -4.65
C PHE A 3 2.34 10.62 -4.88
N LEU A 4 3.01 9.96 -3.92
CA LEU A 4 4.42 9.57 -4.08
C LEU A 4 4.60 8.60 -5.26
N MET A 5 3.67 7.65 -5.41
CA MET A 5 3.70 6.74 -6.56
C MET A 5 3.49 7.49 -7.88
N ARG A 6 2.52 8.42 -7.94
CA ARG A 6 2.28 9.25 -9.14
C ARG A 6 3.51 10.08 -9.52
N LEU A 7 4.19 10.68 -8.53
CA LEU A 7 5.44 11.41 -8.75
C LEU A 7 6.57 10.49 -9.22
N GLY A 8 6.67 9.29 -8.64
CA GLY A 8 7.64 8.27 -9.06
C GLY A 8 7.43 7.84 -10.51
N ILE A 9 6.18 7.66 -10.94
CA ILE A 9 5.79 7.36 -12.32
C ILE A 9 6.20 8.51 -13.24
N SER A 10 5.82 9.76 -12.91
CA SER A 10 6.13 10.91 -13.78
C SER A 10 7.63 11.17 -13.95
N LYS A 11 8.46 10.71 -12.99
CA LYS A 11 9.91 10.83 -13.05
C LYS A 11 10.61 9.58 -13.61
N ASN A 12 9.87 8.58 -14.10
CA ASN A 12 10.41 7.27 -14.52
C ASN A 12 11.25 6.55 -13.44
N ILE A 13 10.98 6.87 -12.17
CA ILE A 13 11.62 6.22 -11.02
C ILE A 13 10.85 4.95 -10.64
N ALA A 14 9.52 4.97 -10.76
CA ALA A 14 8.69 3.82 -10.42
C ALA A 14 8.97 2.64 -11.36
N PRO A 15 8.88 1.39 -10.87
CA PRO A 15 9.02 0.19 -11.69
C PRO A 15 7.72 -0.17 -12.41
N PHE A 16 6.68 0.64 -12.30
CA PHE A 16 5.37 0.48 -12.95
C PHE A 16 4.99 1.83 -13.57
N ASN A 17 4.16 1.81 -14.61
CA ASN A 17 3.68 3.00 -15.32
C ASN A 17 2.29 3.46 -14.84
N PHE A 18 1.54 2.59 -14.14
CA PHE A 18 0.31 2.91 -13.43
C PHE A 18 0.44 2.55 -11.96
N THR A 19 -0.28 3.26 -11.07
CA THR A 19 -0.30 2.88 -9.65
C THR A 19 -0.91 1.49 -9.50
N PRO A 20 -0.51 0.67 -8.51
CA PRO A 20 -1.08 -0.67 -8.33
C PRO A 20 -2.61 -0.70 -8.20
N SER A 21 -3.19 0.31 -7.54
CA SER A 21 -4.65 0.45 -7.48
C SER A 21 -5.28 0.78 -8.84
N ALA A 22 -4.61 1.55 -9.70
CA ALA A 22 -5.10 1.81 -11.06
C ALA A 22 -4.98 0.58 -11.95
N ALA A 23 -3.86 -0.14 -11.86
CA ALA A 23 -3.66 -1.42 -12.55
C ALA A 23 -4.76 -2.44 -12.18
N MET A 24 -5.12 -2.52 -10.90
CA MET A 24 -6.21 -3.38 -10.43
C MET A 24 -7.58 -2.95 -11.01
N VAL A 25 -7.90 -1.67 -10.94
CA VAL A 25 -9.18 -1.14 -11.47
C VAL A 25 -9.30 -1.41 -12.97
N ILE A 26 -8.21 -1.17 -13.73
CA ILE A 26 -8.17 -1.46 -15.18
C ILE A 26 -8.30 -2.96 -15.43
N LYS A 27 -7.65 -3.80 -14.63
CA LYS A 27 -7.76 -5.26 -14.73
C LYS A 27 -9.21 -5.75 -14.53
N LEU A 28 -9.97 -5.07 -13.69
CA LEU A 28 -11.40 -5.34 -13.47
C LEU A 28 -12.30 -4.80 -14.60
N GLY A 29 -11.73 -4.18 -15.65
CA GLY A 29 -12.48 -3.61 -16.77
C GLY A 29 -13.16 -2.28 -16.44
N LEU A 30 -12.69 -1.58 -15.39
CA LEU A 30 -13.28 -0.33 -14.90
C LEU A 30 -12.41 0.88 -15.26
N GLU A 31 -13.02 2.07 -15.30
CA GLU A 31 -12.28 3.31 -15.49
C GLU A 31 -11.44 3.64 -14.24
N PRO A 32 -10.11 3.86 -14.38
CA PRO A 32 -9.22 4.07 -13.24
C PRO A 32 -9.45 5.38 -12.48
N LYS A 33 -10.07 6.39 -13.10
CA LYS A 33 -10.35 7.67 -12.43
C LYS A 33 -11.85 7.75 -12.15
N PRO A 34 -12.26 8.21 -10.95
CA PRO A 34 -11.45 8.50 -9.76
C PRO A 34 -11.13 7.24 -8.92
N LEU A 35 -11.60 6.07 -9.35
CA LEU A 35 -11.70 4.87 -8.53
C LEU A 35 -10.36 4.38 -7.97
N ALA A 36 -9.26 4.52 -8.71
CA ALA A 36 -7.93 4.11 -8.25
C ALA A 36 -7.47 4.84 -6.99
N LEU A 37 -7.84 6.12 -6.82
CA LEU A 37 -7.55 6.89 -5.61
C LEU A 37 -8.40 6.38 -4.45
N ILE A 38 -9.71 6.22 -4.69
CA ILE A 38 -10.68 5.76 -3.69
C ILE A 38 -10.26 4.39 -3.16
N VAL A 39 -10.00 3.42 -4.04
CA VAL A 39 -9.56 2.06 -3.66
C VAL A 39 -8.27 2.11 -2.85
N HIS A 40 -7.30 2.96 -3.22
CA HIS A 40 -6.05 3.07 -2.48
C HIS A 40 -6.25 3.66 -1.08
N LEU A 41 -7.09 4.68 -0.96
CA LEU A 41 -7.41 5.29 0.34
C LEU A 41 -8.18 4.33 1.24
N LEU A 42 -9.18 3.61 0.70
CA LEU A 42 -9.93 2.60 1.44
C LEU A 42 -9.03 1.46 1.93
N TYR A 43 -8.13 0.97 1.08
CA TYR A 43 -7.17 -0.05 1.47
C TYR A 43 -6.22 0.43 2.59
N GLY A 44 -5.75 1.69 2.50
CA GLY A 44 -4.95 2.30 3.56
C GLY A 44 -5.73 2.51 4.86
N ALA A 45 -6.96 3.01 4.79
CA ALA A 45 -7.81 3.22 5.97
C ALA A 45 -8.12 1.88 6.67
N LEU A 46 -8.37 0.82 5.90
CA LEU A 46 -8.60 -0.52 6.43
C LEU A 46 -7.42 -1.01 7.28
N GLY A 47 -6.18 -0.68 6.91
CA GLY A 47 -5.01 -1.03 7.71
C GLY A 47 -4.99 -0.37 9.09
N SER A 48 -5.40 0.90 9.20
CA SER A 48 -5.53 1.60 10.50
C SER A 48 -6.67 1.01 11.35
N VAL A 49 -7.82 0.71 10.74
CA VAL A 49 -8.93 0.04 11.45
C VAL A 49 -8.49 -1.32 12.02
N ILE A 50 -7.79 -2.12 11.21
CA ILE A 50 -7.24 -3.41 11.65
C ILE A 50 -6.21 -3.23 12.79
N LEU A 51 -5.35 -2.21 12.69
CA LEU A 51 -4.37 -1.91 13.73
C LEU A 51 -5.05 -1.61 15.07
N ILE A 52 -6.02 -0.70 15.07
CA ILE A 52 -6.76 -0.32 16.28
C ILE A 52 -7.53 -1.53 16.83
N GLU A 53 -8.13 -2.37 16.00
CA GLU A 53 -8.88 -3.52 16.51
C GLU A 53 -7.97 -4.60 17.13
N ILE A 54 -6.82 -4.89 16.50
CA ILE A 54 -5.88 -5.89 16.99
C ILE A 54 -5.13 -5.40 18.23
N TYR A 55 -4.63 -4.15 18.20
CA TYR A 55 -3.73 -3.64 19.23
C TYR A 55 -4.42 -2.76 20.26
N LYS A 56 -5.63 -2.25 19.99
CA LYS A 56 -6.45 -1.45 20.90
C LYS A 56 -5.61 -0.33 21.54
N THR A 57 -5.52 -0.31 22.87
CA THR A 57 -4.76 0.70 23.63
C THR A 57 -3.24 0.54 23.54
N ALA A 58 -2.75 -0.55 22.95
CA ALA A 58 -1.33 -0.80 22.69
C ALA A 58 -0.88 -0.41 21.26
N SER A 59 -1.70 0.36 20.54
CA SER A 59 -1.32 0.94 19.25
C SER A 59 -0.06 1.82 19.40
N SER A 60 0.95 1.56 18.57
CA SER A 60 2.27 2.17 18.64
C SER A 60 2.93 2.19 17.26
N LEU A 61 4.07 2.88 17.15
CA LEU A 61 4.93 2.79 15.97
C LEU A 61 5.26 1.33 15.59
N LYS A 62 5.53 0.47 16.57
CA LYS A 62 5.85 -0.95 16.34
C LYS A 62 4.67 -1.69 15.69
N SER A 63 3.45 -1.49 16.18
CA SER A 63 2.26 -2.13 15.58
C SER A 63 2.00 -1.60 14.17
N GLY A 64 2.22 -0.31 13.92
CA GLY A 64 2.16 0.30 12.58
C GLY A 64 3.09 -0.37 11.57
N LEU A 65 4.35 -0.61 11.97
CA LEU A 65 5.32 -1.30 11.13
C LEU A 65 4.96 -2.77 10.88
N ILE A 66 4.42 -3.48 11.88
CA ILE A 66 3.97 -4.87 11.72
C ILE A 66 2.82 -4.95 10.71
N ILE A 67 1.79 -4.11 10.87
CA ILE A 67 0.65 -4.07 9.95
C ILE A 67 1.10 -3.72 8.53
N ALA A 68 1.96 -2.71 8.38
CA ALA A 68 2.50 -2.35 7.08
C ALA A 68 3.27 -3.48 6.41
N PHE A 69 4.08 -4.23 7.17
CA PHE A 69 4.82 -5.38 6.65
C PHE A 69 3.89 -6.52 6.24
N VAL A 70 2.85 -6.82 7.02
CA VAL A 70 1.83 -7.82 6.66
C VAL A 70 1.08 -7.41 5.40
N MET A 71 0.66 -6.15 5.30
CA MET A 71 0.00 -5.63 4.09
C MET A 71 0.93 -5.68 2.86
N TRP A 72 2.21 -5.40 3.06
CA TRP A 72 3.22 -5.54 2.00
C TRP A 72 3.35 -6.99 1.54
N LEU A 73 3.40 -7.95 2.48
CA LEU A 73 3.42 -9.38 2.14
C LEU A 73 2.17 -9.78 1.36
N ILE A 74 0.98 -9.41 1.84
CA ILE A 74 -0.29 -9.65 1.12
C ILE A 74 -0.21 -9.06 -0.30
N PHE A 75 0.33 -7.85 -0.44
CA PHE A 75 0.51 -7.25 -1.75
C PHE A 75 1.46 -8.07 -2.65
N MET A 76 2.56 -8.58 -2.10
CA MET A 76 3.55 -9.38 -2.84
C MET A 76 3.07 -10.78 -3.22
N VAL A 77 2.29 -11.44 -2.36
CA VAL A 77 1.87 -12.83 -2.55
C VAL A 77 0.46 -13.01 -3.08
N VAL A 78 -0.39 -11.98 -2.99
CA VAL A 78 -1.78 -12.05 -3.48
C VAL A 78 -1.99 -11.07 -4.63
N TYR A 79 -1.82 -9.76 -4.38
CA TYR A 79 -2.14 -8.75 -5.38
C TYR A 79 -1.21 -8.77 -6.59
N SER A 80 0.09 -8.91 -6.37
CA SER A 80 1.09 -8.94 -7.43
C SER A 80 0.84 -10.12 -8.40
N PRO A 81 0.66 -11.37 -7.95
CA PRO A 81 0.22 -12.46 -8.81
C PRO A 81 -1.11 -12.19 -9.53
N ILE A 82 -2.11 -11.65 -8.83
CA ILE A 82 -3.39 -11.30 -9.45
C ILE A 82 -3.18 -10.33 -10.61
N LEU A 83 -2.29 -9.34 -10.50
CA LEU A 83 -2.01 -8.38 -11.58
C LEU A 83 -1.22 -8.99 -12.76
N GLY A 84 -0.73 -10.24 -12.64
CA GLY A 84 0.17 -10.85 -13.61
C GLY A 84 1.64 -10.49 -13.37
N TRP A 85 1.94 -9.79 -12.27
CA TRP A 85 3.28 -9.40 -11.87
C TRP A 85 4.05 -10.53 -11.18
N GLY A 86 3.40 -11.66 -10.89
CA GLY A 86 4.02 -12.81 -10.24
C GLY A 86 4.29 -12.59 -8.74
N PHE A 87 4.83 -13.61 -8.07
CA PHE A 87 5.19 -13.51 -6.66
C PHE A 87 6.36 -12.54 -6.51
N PHE A 88 6.22 -11.57 -5.60
CA PHE A 88 7.25 -10.55 -5.35
C PHE A 88 7.68 -9.72 -6.59
N GLY A 89 6.85 -9.68 -7.65
CA GLY A 89 7.16 -9.01 -8.91
C GLY A 89 7.96 -9.85 -9.92
N PHE A 90 8.20 -11.13 -9.64
CA PHE A 90 8.89 -12.06 -10.55
C PHE A 90 7.90 -12.81 -11.46
N GLY A 91 7.19 -12.04 -12.29
CA GLY A 91 6.30 -12.57 -13.32
C GLY A 91 6.75 -12.16 -14.73
N ASN A 92 5.86 -12.34 -15.70
CA ASN A 92 6.14 -12.03 -17.11
C ASN A 92 5.66 -10.63 -17.53
N ALA A 93 5.28 -9.77 -16.58
CA ALA A 93 4.76 -8.43 -16.89
C ALA A 93 5.76 -7.49 -17.58
N SER A 94 7.05 -7.83 -17.56
CA SER A 94 8.10 -7.13 -18.31
C SER A 94 8.08 -7.39 -19.81
N SER A 95 7.37 -8.43 -20.29
CA SER A 95 7.19 -8.70 -21.72
C SER A 95 6.10 -7.84 -22.36
N LEU A 96 5.30 -7.15 -21.54
CA LEU A 96 4.29 -6.21 -22.02
C LEU A 96 4.95 -4.93 -22.56
N ALA A 97 4.24 -4.23 -23.45
CA ALA A 97 4.65 -2.89 -23.88
C ALA A 97 4.77 -1.96 -22.67
N THR A 98 5.74 -1.03 -22.69
CA THR A 98 6.06 -0.15 -21.54
C THR A 98 4.95 0.85 -21.20
N ASP A 99 4.00 1.05 -22.10
CA ASP A 99 2.79 1.86 -21.93
C ASP A 99 1.57 1.02 -21.49
N SER A 100 1.67 -0.31 -21.47
CA SER A 100 0.61 -1.20 -21.00
C SER A 100 0.29 -0.94 -19.52
N PRO A 101 -0.98 -0.81 -19.12
CA PRO A 101 -1.34 -0.56 -17.72
C PRO A 101 -0.90 -1.60 -16.70
N LEU A 102 -0.55 -2.81 -17.18
CA LEU A 102 -0.08 -3.92 -16.36
C LEU A 102 1.43 -4.13 -16.48
N TYR A 103 2.15 -3.23 -17.17
CA TYR A 103 3.60 -3.30 -17.27
C TYR A 103 4.27 -3.20 -15.90
N LEU A 104 5.23 -4.09 -15.66
CA LEU A 104 6.15 -4.01 -14.54
C LEU A 104 7.57 -4.22 -15.03
N ALA A 105 8.45 -3.27 -14.72
CA ALA A 105 9.86 -3.36 -14.98
C ALA A 105 10.47 -4.57 -14.25
N PRO A 106 11.40 -5.30 -14.88
CA PRO A 106 12.00 -6.48 -14.28
C PRO A 106 12.89 -6.14 -13.08
N GLY A 107 13.04 -7.11 -12.18
CA GLY A 107 14.03 -7.08 -11.10
C GLY A 107 13.49 -6.63 -9.74
N PRO A 108 14.38 -6.55 -8.73
CA PRO A 108 13.99 -6.37 -7.33
C PRO A 108 13.47 -4.96 -7.01
N LYS A 109 13.55 -4.03 -7.96
CA LYS A 109 13.17 -2.62 -7.77
C LYS A 109 11.72 -2.47 -7.31
N PHE A 110 10.81 -3.29 -7.86
CA PHE A 110 9.41 -3.35 -7.41
C PHE A 110 9.29 -3.71 -5.93
N MET A 111 9.94 -4.81 -5.53
CA MET A 111 9.96 -5.29 -4.15
C MET A 111 10.46 -4.21 -3.19
N LEU A 112 11.61 -3.61 -3.50
CA LEU A 112 12.28 -2.64 -2.63
C LEU A 112 11.50 -1.32 -2.52
N ILE A 113 11.06 -0.75 -3.63
CA ILE A 113 10.34 0.53 -3.62
C ILE A 113 9.00 0.40 -2.89
N THR A 114 8.28 -0.69 -3.13
CA THR A 114 7.00 -0.91 -2.45
C THR A 114 7.18 -1.20 -0.97
N LEU A 115 8.26 -1.90 -0.56
CA LEU A 115 8.58 -2.08 0.85
C LEU A 115 8.84 -0.74 1.54
N VAL A 116 9.63 0.14 0.92
CA VAL A 116 9.88 1.50 1.43
C VAL A 116 8.57 2.28 1.59
N LEU A 117 7.69 2.24 0.59
CA LEU A 117 6.38 2.90 0.68
C LEU A 117 5.52 2.35 1.83
N HIS A 118 5.56 1.03 2.06
CA HIS A 118 4.84 0.41 3.17
C HIS A 118 5.45 0.79 4.53
N ILE A 119 6.77 0.85 4.64
CA ILE A 119 7.43 1.33 5.87
C ILE A 119 7.02 2.77 6.17
N ILE A 120 7.06 3.67 5.18
CA ILE A 120 6.61 5.06 5.36
C ILE A 120 5.15 5.10 5.81
N TYR A 121 4.29 4.29 5.18
CA TYR A 121 2.90 4.15 5.59
C TYR A 121 2.77 3.66 7.04
N GLY A 122 3.49 2.60 7.43
CA GLY A 122 3.48 2.04 8.78
C GLY A 122 3.93 3.02 9.86
N ILE A 123 4.92 3.84 9.55
CA ILE A 123 5.35 4.94 10.43
C ILE A 123 4.20 5.94 10.62
N ILE A 124 3.57 6.38 9.52
CA ILE A 124 2.47 7.35 9.57
C ILE A 124 1.30 6.81 10.38
N ILE A 125 0.80 5.60 10.09
CA ILE A 125 -0.35 5.04 10.80
C ILE A 125 -0.01 4.68 12.25
N GLY A 126 1.19 4.17 12.52
CA GLY A 126 1.58 3.81 13.88
C GLY A 126 1.67 5.02 14.81
N LEU A 127 2.19 6.14 14.31
CA LEU A 127 2.22 7.40 15.06
C LEU A 127 0.83 8.02 15.21
N LEU A 128 0.04 8.02 14.13
CA LEU A 128 -1.32 8.57 14.14
C LEU A 128 -2.22 7.82 15.10
N ASP A 129 -2.26 6.49 15.02
CA ASP A 129 -3.11 5.64 15.86
C ASP A 129 -2.66 5.69 17.33
N GLN A 130 -1.36 5.76 17.58
CA GLN A 130 -0.83 5.98 18.94
C GLN A 130 -1.32 7.32 19.53
N TRP A 131 -1.32 8.39 18.73
CA TRP A 131 -1.85 9.69 19.13
C TRP A 131 -3.36 9.63 19.38
N ILE A 132 -4.15 9.02 18.48
CA ILE A 132 -5.60 8.83 18.65
C ILE A 132 -5.89 8.08 19.95
N VAL A 133 -5.19 6.96 20.19
CA VAL A 133 -5.40 6.13 21.38
C VAL A 133 -5.06 6.89 22.66
N THR A 134 -3.98 7.68 22.65
CA THR A 134 -3.52 8.39 23.85
C THR A 134 -4.42 9.57 24.19
N GLU A 135 -4.90 10.32 23.20
CA GLU A 135 -5.65 11.57 23.40
C GLU A 135 -7.18 11.38 23.41
N HIS A 136 -7.72 10.39 22.70
CA HIS A 136 -9.17 10.29 22.43
C HIS A 136 -9.82 8.99 22.90
N ILE A 137 -9.05 7.92 23.13
CA ILE A 137 -9.60 6.62 23.57
C ILE A 137 -9.34 6.38 25.06
N LYS A 138 -8.23 6.90 25.59
CA LYS A 138 -8.02 7.00 27.03
C LYS A 138 -8.76 8.22 27.57
N GLU A 139 -10.07 8.13 27.77
CA GLU A 139 -10.71 9.08 28.68
C GLU A 139 -10.11 8.92 30.10
N PRO A 140 -9.92 10.03 30.83
CA PRO A 140 -9.46 9.99 32.21
C PRO A 140 -10.46 9.20 33.03
N GLN A 141 -9.99 8.16 33.72
CA GLN A 141 -10.76 7.55 34.79
C GLN A 141 -11.05 8.67 35.80
N LEU A 142 -12.31 9.13 35.83
CA LEU A 142 -12.83 10.06 36.82
C LEU A 142 -12.43 9.52 38.20
N THR A 143 -11.59 10.30 38.89
CA THR A 143 -11.25 10.19 40.30
C THR A 143 -12.49 10.33 41.18
#